data_AF-A0A965KZY4-F1
#
_entry.id   AF-A0A965KZY4-F1
#
_cell.length_a   1.000
_cell.length_b   1.000
_cell.length_c   1.000
_cell.angle_alpha   90.00
_cell.angle_beta   90.00
_cell.angle_gamma   90.00
#
_symmetry.space_group_name_H-M   'P 1'
#
loop_
_entity.id
_entity.type
_entity.pdbx_description
1 polymer ?
#
loop_
_entity_poly.entity_id
_entity_poly.type
_entity_poly.pdbx_seq_one_letter_code
_entity_poly.pdbx_strand_id
1 'polypeptide(L)'
;MAADKRLNIRAIITRRFYIFFMVVLLMFLVLIFNLYRLVFLQGEELRSEAAATYIKERSVEASRGNIYSDDGSLLATSLPKYRLGMDPSVFNFSPASEKLFSTHIHALCDQLALLFKDRSSDEYYNKIVLAKNSNKTYILLNNRLLDFQERKAVLNFPLFKEGKRNATKTGVVFDKVNVRYAPFGQMAYRTIGYLKDKLAVG
;
A
#
# COMPACT_ATOMS: atom_id res chain seq x y z
N MET A 1 8.79 -65.40 57.52
CA MET A 1 7.42 -65.24 56.98
C MET A 1 7.37 -63.91 56.25
N ALA A 2 7.73 -63.88 54.96
CA ALA A 2 7.69 -62.67 54.15
C ALA A 2 6.39 -62.69 53.34
N ALA A 3 5.46 -61.80 53.66
CA ALA A 3 4.20 -61.68 52.95
C ALA A 3 4.48 -61.13 51.54
N ASP A 4 4.27 -61.97 50.52
CA ASP A 4 4.36 -61.59 49.12
C ASP A 4 3.20 -60.64 48.78
N LYS A 5 3.54 -59.34 48.66
CA LYS A 5 2.57 -58.26 48.43
C LYS A 5 2.22 -58.23 46.95
N ARG A 6 1.16 -58.93 46.56
CA ARG A 6 0.62 -58.87 45.18
C ARG A 6 0.36 -57.42 44.80
N LEU A 7 1.16 -56.91 43.85
CA LEU A 7 1.03 -55.54 43.37
C LEU A 7 -0.30 -55.39 42.63
N ASN A 8 -1.15 -54.47 43.09
CA ASN A 8 -2.40 -54.13 42.42
C ASN A 8 -2.11 -53.34 41.14
N ILE A 9 -1.78 -54.03 40.05
CA ILE A 9 -1.38 -53.46 38.76
C ILE A 9 -2.40 -52.42 38.25
N ARG A 10 -3.70 -52.72 38.38
CA ARG A 10 -4.80 -51.79 38.00
C ARG A 10 -4.73 -50.46 38.77
N ALA A 11 -4.43 -50.51 40.08
CA ALA A 11 -4.31 -49.32 40.92
C ALA A 11 -3.06 -48.49 40.60
N ILE A 12 -1.97 -49.13 40.17
CA ILE A 12 -0.75 -48.43 39.74
C ILE A 12 -0.99 -47.69 38.43
N ILE A 13 -1.68 -48.33 37.48
CA ILE A 13 -2.02 -47.73 36.17
C ILE A 13 -2.96 -46.54 36.36
N THR A 14 -4.05 -46.70 37.12
CA THR A 14 -5.00 -45.61 37.37
C THR A 14 -4.34 -44.44 38.09
N ARG A 15 -3.49 -44.68 39.10
CA ARG A 15 -2.75 -43.62 39.80
C ARG A 15 -1.85 -42.81 38.86
N ARG A 16 -1.11 -43.47 37.97
CA ARG A 16 -0.25 -42.80 36.99
C ARG A 16 -1.06 -41.96 36.01
N PHE A 17 -2.19 -42.48 35.55
CA PHE A 17 -3.10 -41.76 34.66
C PHE A 17 -3.69 -40.49 35.32
N TYR A 18 -4.11 -40.59 36.59
CA TYR A 18 -4.59 -39.42 37.35
C TYR A 18 -3.51 -38.37 37.57
N ILE A 19 -2.27 -38.78 37.88
CA ILE A 19 -1.15 -37.84 38.03
C ILE A 19 -0.88 -37.13 36.68
N PHE A 20 -0.84 -37.88 35.59
CA PHE A 20 -0.66 -37.30 34.25
C PHE A 20 -1.78 -36.30 33.91
N PHE A 21 -3.04 -36.69 34.13
CA PHE A 21 -4.19 -35.82 33.88
C PHE A 21 -4.16 -34.56 34.75
N MET A 22 -3.74 -34.68 36.01
CA MET A 22 -3.61 -33.54 36.92
C MET A 22 -2.53 -32.55 36.46
N VAL A 23 -1.40 -33.04 35.94
CA VAL A 23 -0.36 -32.18 35.35
C VAL A 23 -0.87 -31.46 34.10
N VAL A 24 -1.59 -32.16 33.21
CA VAL A 24 -2.20 -31.56 32.02
C VAL A 24 -3.25 -30.52 32.39
N LEU A 25 -4.08 -30.80 33.40
CA LEU A 25 -5.08 -29.86 33.91
C LEU A 25 -4.44 -28.58 34.46
N LEU A 26 -3.36 -28.71 35.25
CA LEU A 26 -2.61 -27.56 35.75
C LEU A 26 -2.02 -26.71 34.61
N MET A 27 -1.43 -27.36 33.59
CA MET A 27 -0.92 -26.64 32.42
C MET A 27 -2.03 -25.87 31.70
N PHE A 28 -3.21 -26.47 31.56
CA PHE A 28 -4.38 -25.82 30.95
C PHE A 28 -4.85 -24.61 31.75
N LEU A 29 -4.89 -24.70 33.08
CA LEU A 29 -5.24 -23.57 33.95
C LEU A 29 -4.26 -22.40 33.81
N VAL A 30 -2.95 -22.68 33.67
CA VAL A 30 -1.94 -21.64 33.43
C VAL A 30 -2.18 -20.94 32.09
N LEU A 31 -2.54 -21.68 31.03
CA LEU A 31 -2.87 -21.09 29.74
C LEU A 31 -4.10 -20.18 29.81
N ILE A 32 -5.16 -20.62 30.52
CA ILE A 32 -6.35 -19.79 30.75
C ILE A 32 -5.98 -18.50 31.50
N PHE A 33 -5.15 -18.60 32.53
CA PHE A 33 -4.71 -17.43 33.28
C PHE A 33 -3.91 -16.44 32.41
N ASN A 34 -3.00 -16.95 31.58
CA ASN A 34 -2.24 -16.11 30.64
C ASN A 34 -3.16 -15.46 29.60
N LEU A 35 -4.17 -16.19 29.10
CA LEU A 35 -5.17 -15.62 28.19
C LEU A 35 -5.97 -14.51 28.87
N TYR A 36 -6.41 -14.73 30.11
CA TYR A 36 -7.10 -13.72 30.91
C TYR A 36 -6.23 -12.47 31.08
N ARG A 37 -4.95 -12.65 31.43
CA ARG A 37 -4.00 -11.55 31.57
C ARG A 37 -3.85 -10.77 30.26
N LEU A 38 -3.71 -11.45 29.14
CA LEU A 38 -3.51 -10.81 27.85
C LEU A 38 -4.75 -10.03 27.38
N VAL A 39 -5.95 -10.60 27.56
CA VAL A 39 -7.19 -9.97 27.10
C VAL A 39 -7.65 -8.85 28.03
N PHE A 40 -7.60 -9.05 29.35
CA PHE A 40 -8.20 -8.11 30.31
C PHE A 40 -7.19 -7.16 30.95
N LEU A 41 -5.96 -7.60 31.26
CA LEU A 41 -4.96 -6.70 31.84
C LEU A 41 -4.19 -5.91 30.77
N GLN A 42 -3.85 -6.54 29.64
CA GLN A 42 -3.04 -5.92 28.59
C GLN A 42 -3.85 -5.51 27.35
N GLY A 43 -5.13 -5.85 27.29
CA GLY A 43 -5.93 -5.71 26.08
C GLY A 43 -6.13 -4.27 25.63
N GLU A 44 -6.28 -3.32 26.56
CA GLU A 44 -6.52 -1.91 26.21
C GLU A 44 -5.28 -1.26 25.58
N GLU A 45 -4.11 -1.46 26.18
CA GLU A 45 -2.81 -0.99 25.69
C GLU A 45 -2.46 -1.61 24.32
N LEU A 46 -2.61 -2.93 24.19
CA LEU A 46 -2.37 -3.61 22.91
C LEU A 46 -3.34 -3.16 21.82
N ARG A 47 -4.58 -2.79 22.17
CA ARG A 47 -5.57 -2.29 21.20
C ARG A 47 -5.28 -0.85 20.78
N SER A 48 -4.81 0.01 21.69
CA SER A 48 -4.45 1.38 21.35
C SER A 48 -3.18 1.42 20.48
N GLU A 49 -2.17 0.61 20.79
CA GLU A 49 -0.97 0.45 19.96
C GLU A 49 -1.30 -0.12 18.58
N ALA A 50 -2.17 -1.14 18.52
CA ALA A 50 -2.65 -1.70 17.27
C ALA A 50 -3.46 -0.68 16.45
N ALA A 51 -4.34 0.10 17.10
CA ALA A 51 -5.10 1.15 16.41
C ALA A 51 -4.16 2.20 15.81
N ALA A 52 -3.19 2.67 16.56
CA ALA A 52 -2.22 3.68 16.10
C ALA A 52 -1.35 3.18 14.94
N THR A 53 -0.98 1.89 14.94
CA THR A 53 -0.06 1.32 13.95
C THR A 53 -0.79 0.85 12.68
N TYR A 54 -1.96 0.23 12.83
CA TYR A 54 -2.63 -0.46 11.73
C TYR A 54 -3.83 0.31 11.14
N ILE A 55 -4.45 1.22 11.91
CA ILE A 55 -5.61 1.98 11.43
C ILE A 55 -5.15 3.34 10.92
N LYS A 56 -5.06 3.46 9.60
CA LYS A 56 -4.81 4.74 8.93
C LYS A 56 -6.11 5.25 8.32
N GLU A 57 -6.73 6.22 8.99
CA GLU A 57 -7.88 6.92 8.43
C GLU A 57 -7.45 7.69 7.16
N ARG A 58 -8.23 7.55 6.10
CA ARG A 58 -8.07 8.33 4.87
C ARG A 58 -9.42 8.91 4.50
N SER A 59 -9.48 10.23 4.36
CA SER A 59 -10.66 10.90 3.82
C SER A 59 -10.85 10.50 2.36
N VAL A 60 -11.98 9.87 2.05
CA VAL A 60 -12.37 9.60 0.66
C VAL A 60 -13.16 10.81 0.17
N GLU A 61 -12.59 11.54 -0.79
CA GLU A 61 -13.28 12.68 -1.39
C GLU A 61 -14.49 12.22 -2.21
N ALA A 62 -15.62 12.90 -2.01
CA ALA A 62 -16.81 12.68 -2.81
C ALA A 62 -16.56 13.09 -4.27
N SER A 63 -17.03 12.26 -5.21
CA SER A 63 -16.97 12.59 -6.65
C SER A 63 -17.97 13.70 -6.97
N ARG A 64 -17.52 14.74 -7.67
CA ARG A 64 -18.39 15.85 -8.10
C ARG A 64 -19.32 15.41 -9.23
N GLY A 65 -20.55 15.92 -9.20
CA GLY A 65 -21.52 15.75 -10.28
C GLY A 65 -21.13 16.49 -11.57
N ASN A 66 -21.74 16.08 -12.67
CA ASN A 66 -21.65 16.78 -13.95
C ASN A 66 -22.57 18.00 -13.94
N ILE A 67 -22.15 19.08 -14.64
CA ILE A 67 -22.99 20.27 -14.86
C ILE A 67 -23.37 20.29 -16.33
N TYR A 68 -24.66 20.47 -16.58
CA TYR A 68 -25.25 20.53 -17.91
C TYR A 68 -25.90 21.89 -18.14
N SER A 69 -25.97 22.34 -19.39
CA SER A 69 -26.85 23.44 -19.81
C SER A 69 -28.29 22.95 -19.96
N ASP A 70 -29.20 23.88 -20.26
CA ASP A 70 -30.62 23.65 -20.48
C ASP A 70 -30.90 22.72 -21.68
N ASP A 71 -30.08 22.79 -22.72
CA ASP A 71 -30.09 21.89 -23.89
C ASP A 71 -29.45 20.51 -23.61
N GLY A 72 -28.91 20.28 -22.40
CA GLY A 72 -28.25 19.03 -22.02
C GLY A 72 -26.77 18.94 -22.42
N SER A 73 -26.16 20.00 -22.95
CA SER A 73 -24.72 20.01 -23.25
C SER A 73 -23.88 19.97 -21.98
N LEU A 74 -22.73 19.29 -22.00
CA LEU A 74 -21.87 19.14 -20.82
C LEU A 74 -21.00 20.39 -20.62
N LEU A 75 -21.28 21.16 -19.56
CA LEU A 75 -20.52 22.37 -19.22
C LEU A 75 -19.28 22.05 -18.37
N ALA A 76 -19.39 21.09 -17.45
CA ALA A 76 -18.25 20.63 -16.67
C ALA A 76 -18.41 19.21 -16.14
N THR A 77 -17.31 18.46 -16.15
CA THR A 77 -17.20 17.10 -15.62
C THR A 77 -15.89 16.89 -14.90
N SER A 78 -15.79 15.84 -14.08
CA SER A 78 -14.55 15.48 -13.39
C SER A 78 -13.89 14.31 -14.11
N LEU A 79 -12.71 14.54 -14.68
CA LEU A 79 -11.94 13.51 -15.37
C LEU A 79 -10.83 12.95 -14.46
N PRO A 80 -10.63 11.63 -14.46
CA PRO A 80 -9.53 11.02 -13.73
C PRO A 80 -8.22 11.27 -14.47
N LYS A 81 -7.29 11.96 -13.81
CA LYS A 81 -5.90 12.09 -14.24
C LYS A 81 -5.01 11.31 -13.26
N TYR A 82 -3.78 11.00 -13.66
CA TYR A 82 -2.91 10.14 -12.86
C TYR A 82 -1.56 10.80 -12.62
N ARG A 83 -1.17 10.93 -11.35
CA ARG A 83 0.18 11.31 -10.98
C ARG A 83 1.07 10.07 -10.99
N LEU A 84 2.21 10.16 -11.67
CA LEU A 84 3.16 9.06 -11.78
C LEU A 84 4.17 9.10 -10.64
N GLY A 85 4.08 8.14 -9.74
CA GLY A 85 5.05 7.88 -8.68
C GLY A 85 5.78 6.55 -8.88
N MET A 86 6.82 6.35 -8.08
CA MET A 86 7.58 5.11 -8.04
C MET A 86 8.03 4.80 -6.61
N ASP A 87 7.96 3.54 -6.22
CA ASP A 87 8.59 2.97 -5.03
C ASP A 87 9.88 2.25 -5.46
N PRO A 88 11.06 2.90 -5.34
CA PRO A 88 12.33 2.27 -5.67
C PRO A 88 12.81 1.27 -4.60
N SER A 89 12.27 1.30 -3.38
CA SER A 89 12.68 0.38 -2.30
C SER A 89 12.37 -1.08 -2.62
N VAL A 90 11.35 -1.32 -3.45
CA VAL A 90 10.96 -2.62 -3.99
C VAL A 90 12.12 -3.41 -4.59
N PHE A 91 13.11 -2.72 -5.16
CA PHE A 91 14.23 -3.37 -5.84
C PHE A 91 15.32 -3.85 -4.88
N ASN A 92 15.35 -3.38 -3.63
CA ASN A 92 16.37 -3.71 -2.64
C ASN A 92 16.10 -5.04 -1.90
N PHE A 93 14.91 -5.64 -2.05
CA PHE A 93 14.51 -6.82 -1.26
C PHE A 93 15.03 -8.15 -1.81
N SER A 94 15.35 -8.25 -3.10
CA SER A 94 15.77 -9.50 -3.74
C SER A 94 16.89 -9.27 -4.76
N PRO A 95 17.87 -10.20 -4.88
CA PRO A 95 18.87 -10.14 -5.95
C PRO A 95 18.24 -10.12 -7.36
N ALA A 96 17.08 -10.79 -7.52
CA ALA A 96 16.38 -10.81 -8.79
C ALA A 96 15.78 -9.45 -9.15
N SER A 97 15.23 -8.73 -8.16
CA SER A 97 14.68 -7.39 -8.37
C SER A 97 15.78 -6.36 -8.66
N GLU A 98 16.93 -6.49 -7.99
CA GLU A 98 18.10 -5.65 -8.27
C GLU A 98 18.59 -5.82 -9.72
N LYS A 99 18.66 -7.07 -10.20
CA LYS A 99 19.02 -7.36 -11.59
C LYS A 99 18.01 -6.80 -12.60
N LEU A 100 16.71 -6.90 -12.30
CA LEU A 100 15.68 -6.32 -13.16
C LEU A 100 15.82 -4.79 -13.25
N PHE A 101 16.09 -4.14 -12.12
CA PHE A 101 16.30 -2.71 -12.03
C PHE A 101 17.51 -2.27 -12.87
N SER A 102 18.69 -2.84 -12.63
CA SER A 102 19.91 -2.45 -13.34
C SER A 102 19.82 -2.69 -14.85
N THR A 103 19.11 -3.74 -15.28
CA THR A 103 18.94 -4.05 -16.70
C THR A 103 18.04 -3.04 -17.42
N HIS A 104 16.99 -2.52 -16.78
CA HIS A 104 15.95 -1.75 -17.45
C HIS A 104 15.91 -0.26 -17.10
N ILE A 105 16.63 0.18 -16.07
CA ILE A 105 16.52 1.54 -15.54
C ILE A 105 16.88 2.61 -16.57
N HIS A 106 17.96 2.45 -17.33
CA HIS A 106 18.36 3.43 -18.35
C HIS A 106 17.29 3.58 -19.44
N ALA A 107 16.80 2.46 -19.97
CA ALA A 107 15.74 2.47 -20.98
C ALA A 107 14.41 3.05 -20.44
N LEU A 108 14.11 2.85 -19.15
CA LEU A 108 12.97 3.50 -18.51
C LEU A 108 13.17 5.03 -18.48
N CYS A 109 14.34 5.50 -18.06
CA CYS A 109 14.66 6.92 -17.99
C CYS A 109 14.58 7.60 -19.36
N ASP A 110 15.02 6.93 -20.43
CA ASP A 110 14.91 7.44 -21.81
C ASP A 110 13.44 7.65 -22.21
N GLN A 111 12.57 6.70 -21.89
CA GLN A 111 11.13 6.79 -22.17
C GLN A 111 10.44 7.86 -21.32
N LEU A 112 10.86 8.03 -20.07
CA LEU A 112 10.37 9.11 -19.19
C LEU A 112 10.76 10.49 -19.73
N ALA A 113 12.03 10.67 -20.12
CA ALA A 113 12.51 11.91 -20.72
C ALA A 113 11.76 12.22 -22.03
N LEU A 114 11.51 11.22 -22.87
CA LEU A 114 10.74 11.39 -24.11
C LEU A 114 9.28 11.81 -23.88
N LEU A 115 8.63 11.21 -22.88
CA LEU A 115 7.22 11.46 -22.56
C LEU A 115 7.00 12.83 -21.89
N PHE A 116 7.87 13.19 -20.94
CA PHE A 116 7.66 14.38 -20.11
C PHE A 116 8.42 15.62 -20.60
N LYS A 117 9.58 15.43 -21.26
CA LYS A 117 10.41 16.49 -21.85
C LYS A 117 10.79 17.61 -20.86
N ASP A 118 10.79 17.32 -19.57
CA ASP A 118 11.09 18.27 -18.50
C ASP A 118 12.50 18.07 -17.92
N ARG A 119 13.08 16.89 -18.09
CA ARG A 119 14.37 16.46 -17.54
C ARG A 119 15.06 15.52 -18.54
N SER A 120 16.38 15.45 -18.45
CA SER A 120 17.17 14.48 -19.21
C SER A 120 17.03 13.06 -18.64
N SER A 121 17.42 12.05 -19.42
CA SER A 121 17.44 10.65 -18.98
C SER A 121 18.36 10.46 -17.76
N ASP A 122 19.53 11.09 -17.76
CA ASP A 122 20.49 11.04 -16.65
C ASP A 122 19.94 11.67 -15.36
N GLU A 123 19.19 12.77 -15.47
CA GLU A 123 18.53 13.37 -14.30
C GLU A 123 17.47 12.46 -13.70
N TYR A 124 16.68 11.77 -14.53
CA TYR A 124 15.74 10.76 -14.06
C TYR A 124 16.46 9.60 -13.38
N TYR A 125 17.55 9.10 -13.99
CA TYR A 125 18.37 8.03 -13.42
C TYR A 125 18.89 8.40 -12.03
N ASN A 126 19.55 9.56 -11.92
CA ASN A 126 20.09 10.05 -10.65
C ASN A 126 19.00 10.20 -9.60
N LYS A 127 17.85 10.76 -9.97
CA LYS A 127 16.71 10.92 -9.05
C LYS A 127 16.21 9.58 -8.51
N ILE A 128 16.08 8.56 -9.36
CA ILE A 128 15.59 7.23 -8.97
C ILE A 128 16.63 6.49 -8.13
N VAL A 129 17.90 6.51 -8.51
CA VAL A 129 18.98 5.83 -7.78
C VAL A 129 19.21 6.46 -6.41
N LEU A 130 19.21 7.79 -6.30
CA LEU A 130 19.30 8.46 -4.99
C LEU A 130 18.16 8.04 -4.06
N ALA A 131 16.95 7.92 -4.59
CA ALA A 131 15.79 7.48 -3.84
C ALA A 131 15.87 6.01 -3.42
N LYS A 132 16.35 5.14 -4.31
CA LYS A 132 16.62 3.71 -4.04
C LYS A 132 17.64 3.54 -2.92
N ASN A 133 18.77 4.26 -3.00
CA ASN A 133 19.85 4.21 -2.02
C ASN A 133 19.40 4.77 -0.66
N SER A 134 18.48 5.73 -0.68
CA SER A 134 17.88 6.30 0.53
C SER A 134 16.69 5.47 1.08
N ASN A 135 16.40 4.30 0.51
CA ASN A 135 15.25 3.45 0.85
C ASN A 135 13.90 4.19 0.91
N LYS A 136 13.68 5.15 0.00
CA LYS A 136 12.40 5.85 -0.08
C LYS A 136 11.33 4.92 -0.65
N THR A 137 10.20 4.82 0.03
CA THR A 137 9.04 4.01 -0.39
C THR A 137 8.16 4.69 -1.43
N TYR A 138 8.36 5.99 -1.66
CA TYR A 138 7.63 6.72 -2.69
C TYR A 138 8.44 7.94 -3.16
N ILE A 139 8.53 8.10 -4.47
CA ILE A 139 8.98 9.32 -5.13
C ILE A 139 8.03 9.72 -6.23
N LEU A 140 7.82 11.03 -6.35
CA LEU A 140 7.12 11.61 -7.48
C LEU A 140 8.07 11.70 -8.68
N LEU A 141 7.76 11.02 -9.79
CA LEU A 141 8.60 11.09 -10.99
C LEU A 141 8.41 12.44 -11.71
N ASN A 142 7.16 12.85 -11.92
CA ASN A 142 6.81 14.11 -12.60
C ASN A 142 5.59 14.80 -11.97
N ASN A 143 5.55 16.14 -12.00
CA ASN A 143 4.40 16.92 -11.52
C ASN A 143 3.22 16.94 -12.52
N ARG A 144 3.46 16.68 -13.81
CA ARG A 144 2.44 16.62 -14.85
C ARG A 144 1.54 15.40 -14.63
N LEU A 145 0.24 15.62 -14.62
CA LEU A 145 -0.74 14.55 -14.56
C LEU A 145 -0.92 13.91 -15.93
N LEU A 146 -0.99 12.58 -15.93
CA LEU A 146 -1.16 11.74 -17.11
C LEU A 146 -2.63 11.48 -17.41
N ASP A 147 -2.93 11.39 -18.70
CA ASP A 147 -4.21 10.89 -19.18
C ASP A 147 -4.30 9.37 -19.09
N PHE A 148 -5.51 8.83 -19.26
CA PHE A 148 -5.71 7.39 -19.25
C PHE A 148 -4.88 6.66 -20.32
N GLN A 149 -4.78 7.24 -21.52
CA GLN A 149 -3.98 6.66 -22.60
C GLN A 149 -2.48 6.73 -22.30
N GLU A 150 -2.00 7.85 -21.78
CA GLU A 150 -0.60 7.99 -21.37
C GLU A 150 -0.24 7.03 -20.24
N ARG A 151 -1.11 6.90 -19.22
CA ARG A 151 -0.96 5.89 -18.16
C ARG A 151 -0.84 4.49 -18.75
N LYS A 152 -1.69 4.15 -19.72
CA LYS A 152 -1.64 2.84 -20.40
C LYS A 152 -0.33 2.66 -21.16
N ALA A 153 0.22 3.72 -21.76
CA ALA A 153 1.52 3.70 -22.42
C ALA A 153 2.67 3.52 -21.42
N VAL A 154 2.66 4.24 -20.28
CA VAL A 154 3.68 4.13 -19.22
C VAL A 154 3.73 2.71 -18.64
N LEU A 155 2.59 2.02 -18.50
CA LEU A 155 2.58 0.62 -18.08
C LEU A 155 3.33 -0.34 -19.03
N ASN A 156 3.63 0.09 -20.26
CA ASN A 156 4.44 -0.66 -21.22
C ASN A 156 5.91 -0.23 -21.24
N PHE A 157 6.32 0.74 -20.41
CA PHE A 157 7.72 1.17 -20.34
C PHE A 157 8.63 0.04 -19.85
N PRO A 158 9.93 0.09 -20.18
CA PRO A 158 10.93 -0.79 -19.56
C PRO A 158 10.81 -0.75 -18.04
N LEU A 159 11.12 -1.86 -17.35
CA LEU A 159 10.89 -2.08 -15.93
C LEU A 159 9.40 -2.23 -15.54
N PHE A 160 8.53 -1.29 -15.94
CA PHE A 160 7.10 -1.32 -15.59
C PHE A 160 6.32 -2.42 -16.30
N LYS A 161 6.74 -2.79 -17.51
CA LYS A 161 6.11 -3.87 -18.29
C LYS A 161 6.30 -5.27 -17.69
N GLU A 162 7.36 -5.49 -16.92
CA GLU A 162 7.71 -6.82 -16.34
C GLU A 162 6.71 -7.29 -15.28
N GLY A 163 5.88 -6.37 -14.77
CA GLY A 163 4.83 -6.69 -13.81
C GLY A 163 3.70 -5.68 -13.86
N LYS A 164 3.04 -5.51 -15.03
CA LYS A 164 1.99 -4.50 -15.31
C LYS A 164 0.89 -4.34 -14.26
N ARG A 165 0.67 -5.35 -13.41
CA ARG A 165 -0.35 -5.37 -12.35
C ARG A 165 0.22 -5.60 -10.95
N ASN A 166 1.54 -5.73 -10.81
CA ASN A 166 2.20 -5.98 -9.54
C ASN A 166 3.14 -4.82 -9.21
N ALA A 167 2.63 -3.88 -8.42
CA ALA A 167 3.41 -2.74 -7.93
C ALA A 167 4.59 -3.19 -7.07
N THR A 168 4.48 -4.30 -6.33
CA THR A 168 5.57 -4.89 -5.54
C THR A 168 6.67 -5.53 -6.40
N LYS A 169 6.51 -5.63 -7.73
CA LYS A 169 7.60 -6.05 -8.64
C LYS A 169 8.18 -4.90 -9.45
N THR A 170 7.36 -3.92 -9.78
CA THR A 170 7.70 -2.84 -10.73
C THR A 170 7.97 -1.51 -10.04
N GLY A 171 7.55 -1.37 -8.79
CA GLY A 171 7.59 -0.12 -8.05
C GLY A 171 6.66 0.97 -8.60
N VAL A 172 5.89 0.75 -9.67
CA VAL A 172 5.10 1.84 -10.28
C VAL A 172 3.85 2.16 -9.46
N VAL A 173 3.63 3.45 -9.19
CA VAL A 173 2.47 3.94 -8.45
C VAL A 173 1.74 4.99 -9.28
N PHE A 174 0.42 4.87 -9.40
CA PHE A 174 -0.42 5.85 -10.08
C PHE A 174 -1.45 6.41 -9.11
N ASP A 175 -1.23 7.64 -8.65
CA ASP A 175 -2.21 8.31 -7.80
C ASP A 175 -3.27 8.97 -8.67
N LYS A 176 -4.50 8.50 -8.55
CA LYS A 176 -5.64 9.06 -9.27
C LYS A 176 -6.03 10.39 -8.64
N VAL A 177 -6.04 11.44 -9.44
CA VAL A 177 -6.49 12.79 -9.08
C VAL A 177 -7.65 13.16 -10.00
N ASN A 178 -8.79 13.55 -9.43
CA ASN A 178 -9.93 13.99 -10.20
C ASN A 178 -9.76 15.48 -10.54
N VAL A 179 -9.59 15.80 -11.82
CA VAL A 179 -9.45 17.19 -12.30
C VAL A 179 -10.73 17.62 -12.99
N ARG A 180 -11.20 18.84 -12.72
CA ARG A 180 -12.38 19.39 -13.39
C ARG A 180 -12.02 19.75 -14.84
N TYR A 181 -12.79 19.24 -15.78
CA TYR A 181 -12.69 19.53 -17.19
C TYR A 181 -13.95 20.26 -17.64
N ALA A 182 -13.76 21.40 -18.31
CA ALA A 182 -14.83 22.19 -18.90
C ALA A 182 -14.64 22.19 -20.43
N PRO A 183 -15.53 21.53 -21.20
CA PRO A 183 -15.37 21.41 -22.66
C PRO A 183 -15.30 22.77 -23.38
N PHE A 184 -16.06 23.76 -22.90
CA PHE A 184 -16.08 25.12 -23.47
C PHE A 184 -15.02 26.06 -22.86
N GLY A 185 -14.06 25.50 -22.12
CA GLY A 185 -12.92 26.24 -21.56
C GLY A 185 -13.32 27.52 -20.83
N GLN A 186 -12.74 28.64 -21.26
CA GLN A 186 -12.93 29.95 -20.62
C GLN A 186 -14.39 30.42 -20.57
N MET A 187 -15.21 30.06 -21.58
CA MET A 187 -16.63 30.42 -21.57
C MET A 187 -17.36 29.74 -20.43
N ALA A 188 -17.18 28.42 -20.28
CA ALA A 188 -17.73 27.69 -19.15
C ALA A 188 -17.20 28.24 -17.82
N TYR A 189 -15.89 28.48 -17.68
CA TYR A 189 -15.34 29.01 -16.42
C TYR A 189 -15.85 30.40 -16.06
N ARG A 190 -16.20 31.25 -17.04
CA ARG A 190 -16.83 32.55 -16.78
C ARG A 190 -18.30 32.41 -16.36
N THR A 191 -19.02 31.45 -16.92
CA THR A 191 -20.45 31.24 -16.64
C THR A 191 -20.69 30.49 -15.33
N ILE A 192 -20.04 29.34 -15.13
CA ILE A 192 -20.24 28.47 -13.95
C ILE A 192 -19.14 28.62 -12.88
N GLY A 193 -18.10 29.41 -13.17
CA GLY A 193 -16.98 29.63 -12.26
C GLY A 193 -15.89 28.56 -12.35
N TYR A 194 -14.82 28.79 -11.60
CA TYR A 194 -13.74 27.84 -11.37
C TYR A 194 -13.52 27.67 -9.87
N LEU A 195 -12.94 26.53 -9.48
CA LEU A 195 -12.58 26.30 -8.09
C LEU A 195 -11.16 26.85 -7.86
N LYS A 196 -11.03 27.78 -6.92
CA LYS A 196 -9.72 28.10 -6.34
C LYS A 196 -9.47 27.10 -5.21
N ASP A 197 -8.35 26.39 -5.27
CA ASP A 197 -7.97 25.47 -4.19
C ASP A 197 -7.92 26.24 -2.87
N LYS A 198 -8.62 25.76 -1.84
CA LYS A 198 -8.72 26.44 -0.53
C LYS A 198 -7.38 26.51 0.23
N LEU A 199 -6.29 25.97 -0.32
CA LEU A 199 -4.99 25.84 0.33
C LEU A 199 -3.94 26.87 -0.14
N ALA A 200 -4.25 27.74 -1.09
CA ALA A 200 -3.33 28.79 -1.54
C ALA A 200 -3.93 30.19 -1.33
N VAL A 201 -3.76 30.69 -0.11
CA VAL A 201 -3.83 32.13 0.19
C VAL A 201 -2.39 32.59 0.35
N GLY A 202 -1.91 33.33 -0.64
CA GLY A 202 -0.63 34.00 -0.73
C GLY A 202 -0.74 35.08 -1.78
#